data_AF-A0A924YM67-F1
#
_entry.id   AF-A0A924YM67-F1
#
_cell.length_a   1.000
_cell.length_b   1.000
_cell.length_c   1.000
_cell.angle_alpha   90.00
_cell.angle_beta   90.00
_cell.angle_gamma   90.00
#
_symmetry.space_group_name_H-M   'P 1'
#
loop_
_entity.id
_entity.type
_entity.pdbx_description
1 polymer ?
#
loop_
_entity_poly.entity_id
_entity_poly.type
_entity_poly.pdbx_seq_one_letter_code
_entity_poly.pdbx_strand_id
1 'polypeptide(L)'
;EESAGDLIGLLNRVSQALGVMTSHILQHRGVTGDFQGDSALGFWGWPFPSDESALQACRAALGIRKVFAETFQQPGHPLANFQMGIGLAHGPAVAGKIGTAEQMKVTVFGPVVNLASRLETMTNQLRVPILLDESLASLIRERLDPSEGRVRRLAKVVPVGFETPVLVSELVPPVTDLPELTDAHLARYEQGVTDFIAGHWEAAYRCLHDMPATDRAQDFLLALIAQHNRQAPANWDGTVRLQNK
;
A
#
# COMPACT_ATOMS: atom_id res chain seq x y z
N GLU A 1 -11.54 -22.23 -6.01
CA GLU A 1 -12.61 -23.04 -6.63
C GLU A 1 -13.75 -23.39 -5.67
N GLU A 2 -13.55 -23.49 -4.35
CA GLU A 2 -14.66 -23.70 -3.38
C GLU A 2 -15.70 -22.56 -3.32
N SER A 3 -15.33 -21.33 -3.70
CA SER A 3 -16.22 -20.17 -3.71
C SER A 3 -17.14 -20.06 -4.94
N ALA A 4 -17.00 -20.94 -5.95
CA ALA A 4 -17.86 -20.91 -7.13
C ALA A 4 -19.30 -21.39 -6.84
N GLY A 5 -19.51 -22.11 -5.72
CA GLY A 5 -20.81 -22.66 -5.32
C GLY A 5 -21.69 -21.73 -4.47
N ASP A 6 -21.13 -20.66 -3.87
CA ASP A 6 -21.84 -19.74 -2.99
C ASP A 6 -21.57 -18.27 -3.35
N LEU A 7 -22.19 -17.82 -4.44
CA LEU A 7 -22.09 -16.44 -4.90
C LEU A 7 -22.68 -15.43 -3.90
N ILE A 8 -23.68 -15.85 -3.11
CA ILE A 8 -24.30 -14.99 -2.10
C ILE A 8 -23.35 -14.78 -0.92
N GLY A 9 -22.70 -15.85 -0.44
CA GLY A 9 -21.66 -15.78 0.58
C GLY A 9 -20.48 -14.92 0.15
N LEU A 10 -20.03 -15.05 -1.11
CA LEU A 10 -18.97 -14.20 -1.65
C LEU A 10 -19.39 -12.73 -1.69
N LEU A 11 -20.60 -12.42 -2.17
CA LEU A 11 -21.13 -11.06 -2.21
C LEU A 11 -21.22 -10.45 -0.80
N ASN A 12 -21.69 -11.23 0.19
CA ASN A 12 -21.76 -10.80 1.58
C ASN A 12 -20.37 -10.50 2.16
N ARG A 13 -19.38 -11.35 1.85
CA ARG A 13 -18.00 -11.17 2.29
C ARG A 13 -17.38 -9.91 1.71
N VAL A 14 -17.55 -9.68 0.41
CA VAL A 14 -17.10 -8.44 -0.26
C VAL A 14 -17.80 -7.22 0.33
N SER A 15 -19.12 -7.29 0.54
CA SER A 15 -19.89 -6.19 1.13
C SER A 15 -19.41 -5.82 2.53
N GLN A 16 -19.08 -6.81 3.36
CA GLN A 16 -18.51 -6.58 4.70
C GLN A 16 -17.11 -5.96 4.62
N ALA A 17 -16.25 -6.44 3.71
CA ALA A 17 -14.92 -5.87 3.51
C ALA A 17 -15.00 -4.39 3.08
N LEU A 18 -15.84 -4.08 2.10
CA LEU A 18 -16.12 -2.71 1.65
C LEU A 18 -16.69 -1.85 2.78
N GLY A 19 -17.53 -2.41 3.65
CA GLY A 19 -18.05 -1.75 4.84
C GLY A 19 -16.96 -1.32 5.81
N VAL A 20 -15.98 -2.21 6.10
CA VAL A 20 -14.81 -1.86 6.94
C VAL A 20 -14.01 -0.72 6.31
N MET A 21 -13.70 -0.83 5.02
CA MET A 21 -12.90 0.16 4.30
C MET A 21 -13.57 1.54 4.31
N THR A 22 -14.84 1.61 3.91
CA THR A 22 -15.60 2.86 3.83
C THR A 22 -15.85 3.47 5.20
N SER A 23 -16.09 2.66 6.23
CA SER A 23 -16.23 3.13 7.61
C SER A 23 -14.98 3.89 8.08
N HIS A 24 -13.79 3.33 7.89
CA HIS A 24 -12.54 4.00 8.26
C HIS A 24 -12.25 5.23 7.39
N ILE A 25 -12.56 5.20 6.09
CA ILE A 25 -12.46 6.40 5.24
C ILE A 25 -13.28 7.55 5.85
N LEU A 26 -14.53 7.30 6.20
CA LEU A 26 -15.44 8.32 6.76
C LEU A 26 -15.04 8.76 8.18
N GLN A 27 -14.67 7.82 9.06
CA GLN A 27 -14.22 8.12 10.43
C GLN A 27 -12.99 9.04 10.45
N HIS A 28 -12.12 8.91 9.44
CA HIS A 28 -10.96 9.77 9.25
C HIS A 28 -11.24 10.89 8.24
N ARG A 29 -12.48 11.39 8.16
CA ARG A 29 -12.89 12.58 7.38
C ARG A 29 -12.60 12.52 5.88
N GLY A 30 -12.42 11.33 5.33
CA GLY A 30 -12.36 11.10 3.90
C GLY A 30 -13.74 11.04 3.28
N VAL A 31 -13.78 11.07 1.95
CA VAL A 31 -14.98 10.88 1.15
C VAL A 31 -14.86 9.59 0.36
N THR A 32 -15.91 8.78 0.40
CA THR A 32 -16.04 7.58 -0.43
C THR A 32 -16.50 7.98 -1.82
N GLY A 33 -15.70 7.68 -2.84
CA GLY A 33 -16.01 8.02 -4.23
C GLY A 33 -16.84 6.95 -4.94
N ASP A 34 -16.27 5.75 -5.09
CA ASP A 34 -16.91 4.68 -5.87
C ASP A 34 -16.42 3.29 -5.44
N PHE A 35 -17.14 2.26 -5.85
CA PHE A 35 -16.72 0.86 -5.74
C PHE A 35 -16.30 0.33 -7.12
N GLN A 36 -15.17 -0.38 -7.16
CA GLN A 36 -14.67 -1.03 -8.36
C GLN A 36 -14.47 -2.52 -8.06
N GLY A 37 -15.51 -3.32 -8.26
CA GLY A 37 -15.52 -4.72 -7.86
C GLY A 37 -15.48 -4.86 -6.34
N ASP A 38 -14.37 -5.36 -5.81
CA ASP A 38 -14.08 -5.52 -4.38
C ASP A 38 -13.26 -4.38 -3.78
N SER A 39 -12.97 -3.34 -4.57
CA SER A 39 -12.19 -2.18 -4.15
C SER A 39 -13.06 -0.97 -3.83
N ALA A 40 -12.66 -0.19 -2.81
CA ALA A 40 -13.27 1.09 -2.47
C ALA A 40 -12.32 2.25 -2.75
N LEU A 41 -12.81 3.29 -3.43
CA LEU A 41 -12.07 4.53 -3.64
C LEU A 41 -12.39 5.55 -2.53
N GLY A 42 -11.36 5.99 -1.80
CA GLY A 42 -11.43 7.09 -0.84
C GLY A 42 -10.56 8.27 -1.27
N PHE A 43 -10.98 9.50 -0.97
CA PHE A 43 -10.17 10.70 -1.19
C PHE A 43 -10.37 11.73 -0.08
N TRP A 44 -9.35 12.58 0.12
CA TRP A 44 -9.30 13.62 1.16
C TRP A 44 -8.94 14.98 0.54
N GLY A 45 -9.15 16.07 1.28
CA GLY A 45 -8.87 17.44 0.82
C GLY A 45 -9.97 18.06 -0.03
N TRP A 46 -11.16 17.44 -0.07
CA TRP A 46 -12.36 17.95 -0.73
C TRP A 46 -13.59 17.77 0.19
N PRO A 47 -14.57 18.70 0.18
CA PRO A 47 -14.64 19.94 -0.61
C PRO A 47 -13.72 21.04 -0.10
N PHE A 48 -13.17 20.88 1.10
CA PHE A 48 -12.25 21.84 1.70
C PHE A 48 -10.86 21.21 1.85
N PRO A 49 -9.80 21.89 1.41
CA PRO A 49 -8.44 21.43 1.65
C PRO A 49 -8.15 21.45 3.16
N SER A 50 -7.31 20.52 3.59
CA SER A 50 -6.87 20.43 4.98
C SER A 50 -5.47 19.84 5.02
N ASP A 51 -4.59 20.46 5.79
CA ASP A 51 -3.23 19.97 6.00
C ASP A 51 -3.22 18.60 6.71
N GLU A 52 -4.29 18.24 7.40
CA GLU A 52 -4.43 16.94 8.06
C GLU A 52 -4.87 15.82 7.11
N SER A 53 -5.23 16.14 5.85
CA SER A 53 -5.78 15.17 4.89
C SER A 53 -4.85 13.97 4.66
N ALA A 54 -3.53 14.22 4.57
CA ALA A 54 -2.54 13.17 4.40
C ALA A 54 -2.45 12.24 5.63
N LEU A 55 -2.39 12.83 6.83
CA LEU A 55 -2.36 12.08 8.09
C LEU A 55 -3.64 11.26 8.27
N GLN A 56 -4.78 11.84 7.92
CA GLN A 56 -6.09 11.18 7.97
C GLN A 56 -6.17 9.98 7.01
N ALA A 57 -5.67 10.11 5.78
CA ALA A 57 -5.60 9.00 4.84
C ALA A 57 -4.73 7.84 5.39
N CYS A 58 -3.58 8.15 5.98
CA CYS A 58 -2.69 7.16 6.58
C CYS A 58 -3.33 6.49 7.81
N ARG A 59 -3.96 7.26 8.70
CA ARG A 59 -4.68 6.73 9.87
C ARG A 59 -5.85 5.82 9.45
N ALA A 60 -6.58 6.19 8.39
CA ALA A 60 -7.62 5.34 7.81
C ALA A 60 -7.04 4.01 7.33
N ALA A 61 -5.96 4.04 6.55
CA ALA A 61 -5.32 2.83 6.04
C ALA A 61 -4.80 1.92 7.17
N LEU A 62 -4.21 2.49 8.22
CA LEU A 62 -3.76 1.75 9.40
C LEU A 62 -4.93 1.14 10.18
N GLY A 63 -6.04 1.87 10.34
CA GLY A 63 -7.26 1.37 10.96
C GLY A 63 -7.88 0.21 10.18
N ILE A 64 -7.98 0.34 8.85
CA ILE A 64 -8.44 -0.73 7.95
C ILE A 64 -7.54 -1.96 8.12
N ARG A 65 -6.22 -1.80 8.00
CA ARG A 65 -5.26 -2.90 8.16
C ARG A 65 -5.43 -3.60 9.50
N LYS A 66 -5.63 -2.85 10.59
CA LYS A 66 -5.81 -3.38 11.94
C LYS A 66 -7.03 -4.31 12.02
N VAL A 67 -8.20 -3.88 11.53
CA VAL A 67 -9.42 -4.69 11.55
C VAL A 67 -9.23 -6.01 10.78
N PHE A 68 -8.62 -5.97 9.61
CA PHE A 68 -8.41 -7.20 8.85
C PHE A 68 -7.33 -8.10 9.46
N ALA A 69 -6.28 -7.55 10.07
CA ALA A 69 -5.30 -8.33 10.81
C ALA A 69 -5.95 -9.04 12.01
N GLU A 70 -6.83 -8.37 12.74
CA GLU A 70 -7.57 -8.94 13.88
C GLU A 70 -8.54 -10.03 13.44
N THR A 71 -9.31 -9.80 12.36
CA THR A 71 -10.27 -10.78 11.83
C THR A 71 -9.61 -11.97 11.15
N PHE A 72 -8.41 -11.81 10.60
CA PHE A 72 -7.61 -12.93 10.05
C PHE A 72 -7.32 -13.98 11.12
N GLN A 73 -7.11 -13.56 12.37
CA GLN A 73 -6.83 -14.44 13.51
C GLN A 73 -8.08 -15.05 14.15
N GLN A 74 -9.29 -14.79 13.62
CA GLN A 74 -10.56 -15.26 14.18
C GLN A 74 -11.17 -16.37 13.32
N PRO A 75 -11.04 -17.66 13.73
CA PRO A 75 -11.67 -18.76 13.00
C PRO A 75 -13.18 -18.57 12.89
N GLY A 76 -13.73 -18.74 11.68
CA GLY A 76 -15.15 -18.61 11.42
C GLY A 76 -15.65 -17.16 11.22
N HIS A 77 -14.79 -16.15 11.37
CA HIS A 77 -15.14 -14.79 10.97
C HIS A 77 -15.32 -14.72 9.44
N PRO A 78 -16.32 -14.01 8.90
CA PRO A 78 -16.54 -13.95 7.45
C PRO A 78 -15.33 -13.40 6.67
N LEU A 79 -14.56 -12.50 7.28
CA LEU A 79 -13.33 -11.92 6.73
C LEU A 79 -12.05 -12.69 7.12
N ALA A 80 -12.15 -13.85 7.78
CA ALA A 80 -10.99 -14.69 8.04
C ALA A 80 -10.28 -15.01 6.72
N ASN A 81 -8.95 -14.97 6.68
CA ASN A 81 -8.14 -15.15 5.47
C ASN A 81 -8.39 -14.14 4.34
N PHE A 82 -9.02 -12.98 4.60
CA PHE A 82 -9.16 -11.93 3.60
C PHE A 82 -7.85 -11.13 3.52
N GLN A 83 -7.28 -11.02 2.32
CA GLN A 83 -6.09 -10.20 2.06
C GLN A 83 -6.52 -8.86 1.48
N MET A 84 -5.87 -7.77 1.90
CA MET A 84 -6.07 -6.47 1.29
C MET A 84 -4.78 -5.91 0.70
N GLY A 85 -4.94 -5.05 -0.29
CA GLY A 85 -3.97 -4.04 -0.67
C GLY A 85 -4.57 -2.65 -0.52
N ILE A 86 -3.77 -1.69 -0.09
CA ILE A 86 -4.13 -0.27 -0.05
C ILE A 86 -3.01 0.51 -0.74
N GLY A 87 -3.38 1.29 -1.77
CA GLY A 87 -2.48 2.25 -2.41
C GLY A 87 -2.90 3.67 -2.08
N LEU A 88 -1.98 4.46 -1.51
CA LEU A 88 -2.19 5.87 -1.22
C LEU A 88 -1.21 6.72 -2.03
N ALA A 89 -1.74 7.72 -2.73
CA ALA A 89 -0.93 8.68 -3.47
C ALA A 89 -1.37 10.11 -3.11
N HIS A 90 -0.44 11.05 -3.18
CA HIS A 90 -0.67 12.46 -2.86
C HIS A 90 -0.29 13.35 -4.03
N GLY A 91 -1.22 14.19 -4.47
CA GLY A 91 -1.01 15.05 -5.63
C GLY A 91 -2.28 15.74 -6.12
N PRO A 92 -2.16 16.56 -7.17
CA PRO A 92 -3.28 17.32 -7.71
C PRO A 92 -4.34 16.40 -8.34
N ALA A 93 -5.59 16.67 -8.01
CA ALA A 93 -6.76 16.03 -8.59
C ALA A 93 -7.95 16.99 -8.60
N VAL A 94 -8.97 16.67 -9.40
CA VAL A 94 -10.26 17.35 -9.41
C VAL A 94 -11.32 16.40 -8.89
N ALA A 95 -12.10 16.83 -7.90
CA ALA A 95 -13.27 16.10 -7.45
C ALA A 95 -14.54 16.83 -7.87
N GLY A 96 -15.53 16.08 -8.35
CA GLY A 96 -16.77 16.64 -8.88
C GLY A 96 -17.79 15.59 -9.27
N LYS A 97 -18.96 16.08 -9.68
CA LYS A 97 -20.04 15.25 -10.22
C LYS A 97 -19.68 14.80 -11.63
N ILE A 98 -19.59 13.49 -11.85
CA ILE A 98 -19.36 12.88 -13.16
C ILE A 98 -20.51 11.91 -13.43
N GLY A 99 -21.08 11.97 -14.64
CA GLY A 99 -22.16 11.09 -15.06
C GLY A 99 -23.13 11.73 -16.06
N THR A 100 -24.19 11.00 -16.40
CA THR A 100 -25.29 11.48 -17.26
C THR A 100 -26.44 12.03 -16.40
N ALA A 101 -27.54 12.45 -17.03
CA ALA A 101 -28.74 12.88 -16.32
C ALA A 101 -29.38 11.74 -15.49
N GLU A 102 -29.23 10.50 -15.95
CA GLU A 102 -29.82 9.31 -15.36
C GLU A 102 -28.94 8.68 -14.27
N GLN A 103 -27.62 8.89 -14.32
CA GLN A 103 -26.67 8.35 -13.35
C GLN A 103 -25.53 9.33 -13.09
N MET A 104 -25.43 9.82 -11.86
CA MET A 104 -24.41 10.78 -11.44
C MET A 104 -23.75 10.31 -10.14
N LYS A 105 -22.42 10.41 -10.08
CA LYS A 105 -21.62 10.16 -8.87
C LYS A 105 -20.63 11.28 -8.62
N VAL A 106 -20.33 11.55 -7.35
CA VAL A 106 -19.20 12.40 -6.99
C VAL A 106 -17.96 11.53 -6.98
N THR A 107 -16.94 11.90 -7.75
CA THR A 107 -15.70 11.14 -7.83
C THR A 107 -14.51 12.05 -8.02
N VAL A 108 -13.31 11.48 -7.97
CA VAL A 108 -12.03 12.18 -8.12
C VAL A 108 -11.34 11.73 -9.40
N PHE A 109 -10.75 12.68 -10.12
CA PHE A 109 -10.05 12.46 -11.38
C PHE A 109 -8.69 13.15 -11.38
N GLY A 110 -7.67 12.45 -11.86
CA GLY A 110 -6.33 12.99 -12.06
C GLY A 110 -5.26 11.89 -12.11
N PRO A 111 -4.04 12.20 -12.55
CA PRO A 111 -2.93 11.24 -12.60
C PRO A 111 -2.66 10.56 -11.25
N VAL A 112 -2.85 11.27 -10.14
CA VAL A 112 -2.67 10.73 -8.78
C VAL A 112 -3.64 9.58 -8.47
N VAL A 113 -4.85 9.58 -9.05
CA VAL A 113 -5.85 8.51 -8.85
C VAL A 113 -5.37 7.22 -9.51
N ASN A 114 -4.78 7.34 -10.71
CA ASN A 114 -4.20 6.20 -11.42
C ASN A 114 -2.97 5.66 -10.67
N LEU A 115 -2.13 6.55 -10.12
CA LEU A 115 -1.00 6.15 -9.29
C LEU A 115 -1.46 5.38 -8.05
N ALA A 116 -2.46 5.88 -7.32
CA ALA A 116 -3.03 5.18 -6.16
C ALA A 116 -3.53 3.77 -6.51
N SER A 117 -4.24 3.62 -7.62
CA SER A 117 -4.68 2.30 -8.11
C SER A 117 -3.51 1.38 -8.47
N ARG A 118 -2.44 1.91 -9.09
CA ARG A 118 -1.25 1.09 -9.36
C ARG A 118 -0.52 0.67 -8.10
N LEU A 119 -0.41 1.56 -7.11
CA LEU A 119 0.15 1.24 -5.81
C LEU A 119 -0.65 0.14 -5.14
N GLU A 120 -1.99 0.21 -5.15
CA GLU A 120 -2.86 -0.84 -4.62
C GLU A 120 -2.51 -2.18 -5.28
N THR A 121 -2.47 -2.25 -6.61
CA THR A 121 -2.20 -3.52 -7.31
C THR A 121 -0.81 -4.07 -7.02
N MET A 122 0.18 -3.19 -6.79
CA MET A 122 1.56 -3.55 -6.52
C MET A 122 1.78 -4.13 -5.12
N THR A 123 0.86 -3.94 -4.19
CA THR A 123 0.90 -4.54 -2.83
C THR A 123 1.14 -6.05 -2.88
N ASN A 124 0.47 -6.73 -3.82
CA ASN A 124 0.61 -8.17 -4.06
C ASN A 124 1.99 -8.59 -4.55
N GLN A 125 2.68 -7.74 -5.31
CA GLN A 125 4.02 -8.03 -5.84
C GLN A 125 5.09 -7.74 -4.77
N LEU A 126 4.92 -6.63 -4.04
CA LEU A 126 5.81 -6.17 -2.98
C LEU A 126 5.56 -6.86 -1.63
N ARG A 127 4.49 -7.65 -1.52
CA ARG A 127 4.11 -8.44 -0.33
C ARG A 127 3.88 -7.58 0.92
N VAL A 128 3.31 -6.39 0.74
CA VAL A 128 2.99 -5.46 1.83
C VAL A 128 1.55 -4.96 1.72
N PRO A 129 0.85 -4.65 2.83
CA PRO A 129 -0.57 -4.31 2.81
C PRO A 129 -0.85 -2.86 2.39
N ILE A 130 0.07 -1.92 2.62
CA ILE A 130 -0.15 -0.48 2.39
C ILE A 130 1.05 0.12 1.67
N LEU A 131 0.83 0.66 0.47
CA LEU A 131 1.85 1.36 -0.31
C LEU A 131 1.56 2.86 -0.40
N LEU A 132 2.63 3.65 -0.30
CA LEU A 132 2.65 5.10 -0.45
C LEU A 132 3.50 5.48 -1.66
N ASP A 133 3.09 6.53 -2.39
CA ASP A 133 3.99 7.27 -3.25
C ASP A 133 5.04 8.05 -2.44
N GLU A 134 6.06 8.55 -3.14
CA GLU A 134 7.16 9.29 -2.51
C GLU A 134 6.71 10.61 -1.87
N SER A 135 5.78 11.32 -2.51
CA SER A 135 5.20 12.58 -2.01
C SER A 135 4.53 12.38 -0.67
N LEU A 136 3.64 11.38 -0.55
CA LEU A 136 2.97 11.09 0.70
C LEU A 136 3.93 10.53 1.74
N ALA A 137 4.85 9.64 1.35
CA ALA A 137 5.84 9.07 2.27
C ALA A 137 6.71 10.16 2.91
N SER A 138 7.13 11.16 2.14
CA SER A 138 7.95 12.28 2.63
C SER A 138 7.17 13.13 3.63
N LEU A 139 5.94 13.51 3.29
CA LEU A 139 5.06 14.30 4.16
C LEU A 139 4.76 13.59 5.49
N ILE A 140 4.57 12.28 5.44
CA ILE A 140 4.17 11.48 6.60
C ILE A 140 5.35 11.17 7.51
N ARG A 141 6.56 10.96 6.97
CA ARG A 141 7.79 10.82 7.78
C ARG A 141 8.03 12.03 8.69
N GLU A 142 7.65 13.22 8.24
CA GLU A 142 7.85 14.45 9.02
C GLU A 142 6.75 14.71 10.05
N ARG A 143 5.54 14.18 9.84
CA ARG A 143 4.34 14.62 10.57
C ARG A 143 3.61 13.54 11.36
N LEU A 144 3.75 12.28 11.00
CA LEU A 144 3.06 11.19 11.69
C LEU A 144 3.84 10.84 12.96
N ASP A 145 3.14 10.80 14.09
CA ASP A 145 3.73 10.36 15.33
C ASP A 145 4.08 8.85 15.22
N PRO A 146 5.30 8.42 15.56
CA PRO A 146 5.70 7.01 15.51
C PRO A 146 4.82 6.05 16.34
N SER A 147 4.08 6.57 17.33
CA SER A 147 3.09 5.81 18.10
C SER A 147 1.79 5.55 17.33
N GLU A 148 1.54 6.30 16.26
CA GLU A 148 0.40 6.08 15.35
C GLU A 148 0.79 5.22 14.16
N GLY A 149 2.01 5.37 13.64
CA GLY A 149 2.52 4.61 12.50
C GLY A 149 3.91 5.06 12.06
N ARG A 150 4.51 4.27 11.18
CA ARG A 150 5.90 4.41 10.73
C ARG A 150 5.97 4.23 9.22
N VAL A 151 7.06 4.65 8.59
CA VAL A 151 7.25 4.52 7.14
C VAL A 151 8.59 3.86 6.87
N ARG A 152 8.62 2.93 5.91
CA ARG A 152 9.87 2.45 5.32
C ARG A 152 9.85 2.52 3.79
N ARG A 153 10.97 2.87 3.18
CA ARG A 153 11.17 2.80 1.74
C ARG A 153 11.32 1.34 1.30
N LEU A 154 10.67 0.97 0.20
CA LEU A 154 10.68 -0.41 -0.31
C LEU A 154 11.53 -0.60 -1.55
N ALA A 155 11.26 0.15 -2.61
CA ALA A 155 11.94 -0.02 -3.89
C ALA A 155 11.70 1.18 -4.80
N LYS A 156 12.59 1.34 -5.79
CA LYS A 156 12.35 2.19 -6.95
C LYS A 156 11.87 1.30 -8.10
N VAL A 157 10.68 1.57 -8.62
CA VAL A 157 9.99 0.69 -9.56
C VAL A 157 9.37 1.45 -10.71
N VAL A 158 9.21 0.80 -11.86
CA VAL A 158 8.33 1.27 -12.94
C VAL A 158 7.07 0.41 -12.92
N PRO A 159 5.92 0.98 -12.48
CA PRO A 159 4.64 0.29 -12.51
C PRO A 159 4.22 -0.05 -13.94
N VAL A 160 3.36 -1.06 -14.09
CA VAL A 160 2.80 -1.38 -15.41
C VAL A 160 2.02 -0.18 -15.96
N GLY A 161 2.36 0.23 -17.19
CA GLY A 161 1.75 1.35 -17.89
C GLY A 161 2.30 2.72 -17.47
N PHE A 162 3.40 2.77 -16.73
CA PHE A 162 4.13 3.98 -16.40
C PHE A 162 5.46 4.01 -17.17
N GLU A 163 5.93 5.21 -17.51
CA GLU A 163 7.24 5.42 -18.15
C GLU A 163 8.29 5.87 -17.13
N THR A 164 7.87 6.63 -16.12
CA THR A 164 8.75 7.19 -15.10
C THR A 164 8.85 6.27 -13.88
N PRO A 165 10.07 6.01 -13.38
CA PRO A 165 10.24 5.32 -12.10
C PRO A 165 9.59 6.09 -10.96
N VAL A 166 8.98 5.35 -10.03
CA VAL A 166 8.46 5.87 -8.76
C VAL A 166 9.17 5.18 -7.62
N LEU A 167 9.54 5.95 -6.61
CA LEU A 167 9.99 5.39 -5.34
C LEU A 167 8.75 5.10 -4.48
N VAL A 168 8.63 3.87 -4.02
CA VAL A 168 7.49 3.44 -3.20
C VAL A 168 7.92 3.12 -1.78
N SER A 169 7.07 3.47 -0.83
CA SER A 169 7.25 3.20 0.60
C SER A 169 6.07 2.43 1.17
N GLU A 170 6.26 1.75 2.28
CA GLU A 170 5.20 1.13 3.06
C GLU A 170 4.83 2.01 4.25
N LEU A 171 3.54 2.08 4.55
CA LEU A 171 3.04 2.54 5.83
C LEU A 171 2.92 1.35 6.80
N VAL A 172 3.72 1.38 7.84
CA VAL A 172 3.87 0.33 8.85
C VAL A 172 3.16 0.75 10.14
N PRO A 173 2.49 -0.16 10.88
CA PRO A 173 1.94 0.15 12.20
C PRO A 173 3.02 0.58 13.21
N PRO A 174 2.63 1.16 14.34
CA PRO A 174 3.56 1.44 15.43
C PRO A 174 4.16 0.14 15.98
N VAL A 175 5.29 0.24 16.68
CA VAL A 175 5.95 -0.92 17.32
C VAL A 175 5.00 -1.63 18.29
N THR A 176 4.09 -0.92 18.94
CA THR A 176 3.10 -1.49 19.87
C THR A 176 2.18 -2.51 19.19
N ASP A 177 1.88 -2.30 17.91
CA ASP A 177 0.96 -3.14 17.13
C ASP A 177 1.73 -4.17 16.27
N LEU A 178 3.05 -4.03 16.15
CA LEU A 178 3.93 -4.94 15.39
C LEU A 178 5.34 -5.01 16.04
N PRO A 179 5.45 -5.62 17.25
CA PRO A 179 6.65 -5.56 18.07
C PRO A 179 7.86 -6.29 17.48
N GLU A 180 7.64 -7.27 16.62
CA GLU A 180 8.69 -8.01 15.93
C GLU A 180 9.42 -7.16 14.88
N LEU A 181 8.78 -6.12 14.36
CA LEU A 181 9.35 -5.22 13.37
C LEU A 181 9.75 -3.89 14.03
N THR A 182 10.94 -3.86 14.61
CA THR A 182 11.51 -2.69 15.29
C THR A 182 11.98 -1.60 14.33
N ASP A 183 12.24 -0.40 14.85
CA ASP A 183 12.79 0.71 14.05
C ASP A 183 14.21 0.42 13.54
N ALA A 184 14.98 -0.37 14.28
CA ALA A 184 16.28 -0.86 13.81
C ALA A 184 16.13 -1.80 12.60
N HIS A 185 15.06 -2.61 12.55
CA HIS A 185 14.75 -3.41 11.37
C HIS A 185 14.35 -2.52 10.19
N LEU A 186 13.51 -1.50 10.40
CA LEU A 186 13.15 -0.56 9.32
C LEU A 186 14.39 0.16 8.76
N ALA A 187 15.27 0.66 9.62
CA ALA A 187 16.51 1.31 9.20
C ALA A 187 17.44 0.36 8.44
N ARG A 188 17.59 -0.88 8.90
CA ARG A 188 18.38 -1.91 8.21
C ARG A 188 17.78 -2.27 6.84
N TYR A 189 16.45 -2.38 6.75
CA TYR A 189 15.76 -2.60 5.49
C TYR A 189 16.03 -1.44 4.52
N GLU A 190 15.84 -0.18 4.95
CA GLU A 190 16.05 0.99 4.09
C GLU A 190 17.51 1.15 3.64
N GLN A 191 18.48 0.72 4.46
CA GLN A 191 19.87 0.61 4.05
C GLN A 191 20.02 -0.44 2.94
N GLY A 192 19.42 -1.61 3.10
CA GLY A 192 19.39 -2.64 2.05
C GLY A 192 18.79 -2.16 0.74
N VAL A 193 17.73 -1.35 0.79
CA VAL A 193 17.14 -0.69 -0.40
C VAL A 193 18.10 0.32 -1.01
N THR A 194 18.83 1.09 -0.20
CA THR A 194 19.87 2.02 -0.68
C THR A 194 20.93 1.27 -1.48
N ASP A 195 21.46 0.20 -0.89
CA ASP A 195 22.49 -0.63 -1.51
C ASP A 195 21.97 -1.33 -2.77
N PHE A 196 20.72 -1.79 -2.76
CA PHE A 196 20.08 -2.39 -3.92
C PHE A 196 19.99 -1.39 -5.09
N ILE A 197 19.49 -0.19 -4.84
CA ILE A 197 19.39 0.89 -5.84
C ILE A 197 20.79 1.27 -6.36
N ALA A 198 21.80 1.32 -5.50
CA ALA A 198 23.18 1.62 -5.87
C ALA A 198 23.90 0.49 -6.63
N GLY A 199 23.32 -0.72 -6.70
CA GLY A 199 23.93 -1.87 -7.36
C GLY A 199 24.84 -2.72 -6.46
N HIS A 200 24.93 -2.41 -5.17
CA HIS A 200 25.68 -3.17 -4.16
C HIS A 200 24.87 -4.38 -3.66
N TRP A 201 24.49 -5.29 -4.56
CA TRP A 201 23.48 -6.33 -4.28
C TRP A 201 23.88 -7.35 -3.20
N GLU A 202 25.18 -7.63 -3.02
CA GLU A 202 25.66 -8.46 -1.90
C GLU A 202 25.48 -7.76 -0.54
N ALA A 203 25.69 -6.44 -0.46
CA ALA A 203 25.42 -5.67 0.76
C ALA A 203 23.91 -5.59 1.02
N ALA A 204 23.12 -5.31 -0.03
CA ALA A 204 21.67 -5.31 0.03
C ALA A 204 21.12 -6.64 0.55
N TYR A 205 21.62 -7.76 0.04
CA TYR A 205 21.22 -9.10 0.49
C TYR A 205 21.39 -9.26 2.00
N ARG A 206 22.54 -8.86 2.56
CA ARG A 206 22.81 -9.01 4.01
C ARG A 206 21.85 -8.19 4.85
N CYS A 207 21.55 -6.95 4.44
CA CYS A 207 20.60 -6.11 5.13
C CYS A 207 19.18 -6.66 5.08
N LEU A 208 18.74 -7.10 3.90
CA LEU A 208 17.37 -7.55 3.66
C LEU A 208 17.09 -8.95 4.24
N HIS A 209 18.08 -9.84 4.26
CA HIS A 209 17.94 -11.21 4.75
C HIS A 209 17.81 -11.30 6.28
N ASP A 210 18.23 -10.27 7.01
CA ASP A 210 18.17 -10.21 8.47
C ASP A 210 16.80 -9.75 9.00
N MET A 211 15.79 -9.60 8.13
CA MET A 211 14.46 -9.19 8.55
C MET A 211 13.72 -10.32 9.29
N PRO A 212 12.81 -9.99 10.23
CA PRO A 212 11.95 -10.98 10.86
C PRO A 212 11.27 -11.88 9.84
N ALA A 213 11.12 -13.18 10.14
CA ALA A 213 10.51 -14.13 9.20
C ALA A 213 9.05 -13.78 8.82
N THR A 214 8.34 -13.10 9.73
CA THR A 214 6.99 -12.58 9.52
C THR A 214 6.94 -11.38 8.58
N ASP A 215 8.07 -10.69 8.38
CA ASP A 215 8.16 -9.57 7.46
C ASP A 215 8.40 -10.05 6.03
N ARG A 216 7.34 -10.05 5.23
CA ARG A 216 7.34 -10.52 3.84
C ARG A 216 7.86 -9.48 2.85
N ALA A 217 8.06 -8.22 3.26
CA ALA A 217 8.56 -7.17 2.37
C ALA A 217 9.97 -7.45 1.82
N GLN A 218 10.76 -8.27 2.52
CA GLN A 218 12.09 -8.70 2.06
C GLN A 218 12.01 -9.61 0.81
N ASP A 219 10.92 -10.36 0.65
CA ASP A 219 10.81 -11.44 -0.33
C ASP A 219 11.01 -10.94 -1.76
N PHE A 220 10.44 -9.78 -2.08
CA PHE A 220 10.45 -9.23 -3.43
C PHE A 220 11.87 -8.93 -3.91
N LEU A 221 12.63 -8.15 -3.12
CA LEU A 221 14.00 -7.80 -3.47
C LEU A 221 14.95 -8.98 -3.32
N LEU A 222 14.78 -9.84 -2.30
CA LEU A 222 15.63 -11.02 -2.13
C LEU A 222 15.48 -12.01 -3.29
N ALA A 223 14.27 -12.24 -3.78
CA ALA A 223 14.03 -13.08 -4.95
C ALA A 223 14.78 -12.55 -6.19
N LEU A 224 14.69 -11.25 -6.43
CA LEU A 224 15.38 -10.60 -7.55
C LEU A 224 16.91 -10.66 -7.39
N ILE A 225 17.42 -10.34 -6.21
CA ILE A 225 18.85 -10.42 -5.89
C ILE A 225 19.38 -11.85 -6.10
N ALA A 226 18.63 -12.86 -5.65
CA ALA A 226 19.00 -14.26 -5.82
C ALA A 226 19.02 -14.70 -7.29
N GLN A 227 18.05 -14.26 -8.10
CA GLN A 227 17.98 -14.57 -9.53
C GLN A 227 19.21 -14.07 -10.32
N HIS A 228 19.87 -13.01 -9.85
CA HIS A 228 21.10 -12.48 -10.47
C HIS A 228 22.37 -12.83 -9.69
N ASN A 229 22.36 -13.90 -8.87
CA ASN A 229 23.53 -14.34 -8.10
C ASN A 229 24.18 -13.21 -7.26
N ARG A 230 23.34 -12.33 -6.70
CA ARG A 230 23.74 -11.18 -5.88
C ARG A 230 24.64 -10.17 -6.57
N GLN A 231 24.59 -10.10 -7.90
CA GLN A 231 25.29 -9.10 -8.70
C GLN A 231 24.28 -8.30 -9.51
N ALA A 232 24.38 -6.98 -9.47
CA ALA A 232 23.54 -6.13 -10.27
C ALA A 232 23.82 -6.33 -11.77
N PRO A 233 22.80 -6.25 -12.65
CA PRO A 233 23.01 -6.21 -14.09
C PRO A 233 23.97 -5.08 -14.51
N ALA A 234 24.71 -5.26 -15.59
CA ALA A 234 25.69 -4.26 -16.07
C ALA A 234 25.09 -2.88 -16.36
N ASN A 235 23.81 -2.81 -16.72
CA ASN A 235 23.04 -1.61 -17.02
C ASN A 235 22.05 -1.23 -15.90
N TRP A 236 22.34 -1.62 -14.65
CA TRP A 236 21.46 -1.36 -13.52
C TRP A 236 21.31 0.14 -13.25
N ASP A 237 20.07 0.63 -13.35
CA ASP A 237 19.68 2.03 -13.14
C ASP A 237 18.96 2.23 -11.79
N GLY A 238 19.11 1.27 -10.88
CA GLY A 238 18.45 1.28 -9.58
C GLY A 238 16.96 0.95 -9.63
N THR A 239 16.40 0.56 -10.78
CA THR A 239 14.95 0.50 -10.97
C THR A 239 14.45 -0.88 -11.39
N VAL A 240 13.49 -1.41 -10.63
CA VAL A 240 12.81 -2.67 -10.98
C VAL A 240 11.63 -2.38 -11.89
N ARG A 241 11.59 -3.01 -13.07
CA ARG A 241 10.47 -2.86 -14.02
C ARG A 241 9.46 -3.96 -13.78
N LEU A 242 8.24 -3.59 -13.37
CA LEU A 242 7.19 -4.56 -13.07
C LEU A 242 6.52 -5.02 -14.36
N GLN A 243 6.29 -6.32 -14.47
CA GLN A 243 5.56 -6.92 -15.58
C GLN A 243 4.13 -7.28 -15.13
N ASN A 244 3.21 -7.40 -16.09
CA ASN A 244 1.91 -8.01 -15.80
C ASN A 244 2.14 -9.45 -15.33
N LYS A 245 1.38 -9.86 -14.31
CA LYS A 245 1.25 -11.28 -13.95
C LYS A 245 0.49 -12.03 -15.02
#